data_AF-A0A7W1L670-F1
#
_entry.id   AF-A0A7W1L670-F1
#
_cell.length_a   1.000
_cell.length_b   1.000
_cell.length_c   1.000
_cell.angle_alpha   90.00
_cell.angle_beta   90.00
_cell.angle_gamma   90.00
#
_symmetry.space_group_name_H-M   'P 1'
#
loop_
_entity.id
_entity.type
_entity.pdbx_description
1 polymer ?
#
loop_
_entity_poly.entity_id
_entity_poly.type
_entity_poly.pdbx_seq_one_letter_code
_entity_poly.pdbx_strand_id
1 'polypeptide(L)'
;MRPTFDSKPRCRAFAATLFAALIVAAHSPHALAQGAPKSSTPAAYPQGGSPGGGGMSLDQLSAWERQDMGIAAPRELFSGQFHSPTPNQIPGGQVITTKGLIPLLQQGMQVHVFDVLGGPAMLPNAIPAAWAGQPGNFDDPTQQRLAQMLRQATSGQADAPLVFYCGGPLCWMSYNAAARAIRLGYRNVLWYRGGTEAWQRAGQQLAAAHRQAPGQARAPISQSSETMPPGSARPQGLAPQPQRATNATGVQKFSLMTIFDPGVNNIAAVQVMVPQGWAMNGRVVWLPEYSVASNLELVLRDPKNGMSMQWLPTQSFSFMPNAPMPMKPGTNYMGRVWMQPIGDPARFVQWFYAQTLPHLRDAKFVAGEEFPNQAKFHMAQMTAPGKKHVRTVRMRYEFKARDGQPWEEDVFLTLTSTNNPDLVFWDVFAAHSVRGPKGSLDQFGSVTRAVLNSTQFTPEWLAAHNVVKQLFTQGLKQMMRDSVVMGQKLAEYREHISKMRQQIYEDRIRSMDARNEAFREVLGGVENYKDPFQHQPVYLPAGYKEYWANSKGEYVLSEQTGYNPNVGATTEWRKIERIDPMRR
;
A
#
# COMPACT_ATOMS: atom_id res chain seq x y z
N MET A 1 -68.85 1.52 -40.70
CA MET A 1 -67.54 1.25 -41.32
C MET A 1 -66.58 0.66 -40.28
N ARG A 2 -65.99 -0.52 -40.52
CA ARG A 2 -64.75 -1.04 -39.84
C ARG A 2 -63.53 -0.71 -40.75
N PRO A 3 -62.21 -0.89 -40.42
CA PRO A 3 -61.56 -1.65 -39.32
C PRO A 3 -60.19 -1.09 -38.71
N THR A 4 -59.74 -1.72 -37.59
CA THR A 4 -58.37 -2.17 -37.12
C THR A 4 -57.08 -1.30 -36.96
N PHE A 5 -56.21 -1.79 -36.03
CA PHE A 5 -54.78 -1.53 -35.66
C PHE A 5 -54.48 -0.43 -34.62
N ASP A 6 -53.45 -0.47 -33.76
CA ASP A 6 -52.63 -1.47 -33.04
C ASP A 6 -51.64 -0.65 -32.16
N SER A 7 -51.21 -1.25 -31.04
CA SER A 7 -49.93 -1.03 -30.35
C SER A 7 -49.63 0.24 -29.50
N LYS A 8 -49.56 -0.02 -28.18
CA LYS A 8 -48.62 0.48 -27.15
C LYS A 8 -48.71 1.94 -26.65
N PRO A 9 -48.81 2.09 -25.32
CA PRO A 9 -48.06 3.13 -24.60
C PRO A 9 -47.08 2.52 -23.58
N ARG A 10 -45.81 2.80 -23.86
CA ARG A 10 -44.85 3.45 -22.94
C ARG A 10 -44.53 2.74 -21.61
N CYS A 11 -43.35 2.12 -21.64
CA CYS A 11 -42.36 2.01 -20.57
C CYS A 11 -42.52 3.06 -19.46
N ARG A 12 -42.81 2.61 -18.25
CA ARG A 12 -42.40 3.21 -16.97
C ARG A 12 -42.84 2.31 -15.84
N ALA A 13 -41.91 1.52 -15.28
CA ALA A 13 -41.87 1.07 -13.88
C ALA A 13 -40.89 -0.12 -13.76
N PHE A 14 -39.61 0.17 -13.56
CA PHE A 14 -38.67 -0.79 -12.95
C PHE A 14 -37.65 0.01 -12.15
N ALA A 15 -38.08 0.41 -10.95
CA ALA A 15 -37.24 1.04 -9.93
C ALA A 15 -37.57 0.36 -8.60
N ALA A 16 -37.01 -0.84 -8.39
CA ALA A 16 -37.04 -1.52 -7.09
C ALA A 16 -36.03 -2.71 -7.06
N THR A 17 -34.79 -2.44 -7.47
CA THR A 17 -33.62 -3.23 -7.04
C THR A 17 -32.73 -2.28 -6.25
N LEU A 18 -33.33 -1.65 -5.24
CA LEU A 18 -32.76 -0.53 -4.51
C LEU A 18 -32.13 -1.04 -3.21
N PHE A 19 -30.87 -0.66 -3.03
CA PHE A 19 -30.07 -0.64 -1.80
C PHE A 19 -29.13 -1.81 -1.44
N ALA A 20 -29.38 -3.10 -1.68
CA ALA A 20 -28.36 -4.11 -1.32
C ALA A 20 -27.11 -4.14 -2.25
N ALA A 21 -27.25 -3.79 -3.53
CA ALA A 21 -26.09 -3.78 -4.45
C ALA A 21 -25.32 -2.45 -4.46
N LEU A 22 -25.86 -1.40 -3.84
CA LEU A 22 -25.43 -0.01 -4.09
C LEU A 22 -24.25 0.47 -3.24
N ILE A 23 -23.90 -0.20 -2.15
CA ILE A 23 -22.87 0.33 -1.22
C ILE A 23 -21.47 -0.14 -1.57
N VAL A 24 -21.37 -1.24 -2.31
CA VAL A 24 -20.09 -1.76 -2.79
C VAL A 24 -19.63 -1.07 -4.10
N ALA A 25 -20.53 -0.49 -4.90
CA ALA A 25 -20.19 -0.03 -6.26
C ALA A 25 -20.04 1.49 -6.47
N ALA A 26 -20.35 2.35 -5.51
CA ALA A 26 -20.33 3.80 -5.76
C ALA A 26 -19.05 4.48 -5.22
N HIS A 27 -18.34 5.24 -6.06
CA HIS A 27 -17.27 6.22 -5.77
C HIS A 27 -15.81 5.74 -5.90
N SER A 28 -15.31 5.75 -7.14
CA SER A 28 -13.88 5.98 -7.44
C SER A 28 -13.58 7.49 -7.29
N PRO A 29 -12.51 7.92 -6.59
CA PRO A 29 -12.13 9.33 -6.51
C PRO A 29 -11.31 9.70 -7.76
N HIS A 30 -11.95 10.10 -8.86
CA HIS A 30 -11.26 10.67 -10.03
C HIS A 30 -11.87 12.01 -10.44
N ALA A 31 -11.56 13.03 -9.66
CA ALA A 31 -11.31 14.36 -10.16
C ALA A 31 -9.96 14.75 -9.54
N LEU A 32 -8.94 14.99 -10.39
CA LEU A 32 -7.67 15.69 -10.15
C LEU A 32 -6.62 15.16 -11.14
N ALA A 33 -6.88 15.39 -12.43
CA ALA A 33 -5.87 15.29 -13.48
C ALA A 33 -6.02 16.48 -14.43
N GLN A 34 -6.11 17.69 -13.88
CA GLN A 34 -6.00 18.94 -14.65
C GLN A 34 -5.36 20.01 -13.77
N GLY A 35 -4.21 20.54 -14.23
CA GLY A 35 -3.59 21.75 -13.68
C GLY A 35 -2.36 21.52 -12.82
N ALA A 36 -1.20 21.31 -13.46
CA ALA A 36 0.09 21.62 -12.84
C ALA A 36 0.49 23.05 -13.28
N PRO A 37 0.57 24.05 -12.38
CA PRO A 37 1.21 25.31 -12.70
C PRO A 37 2.71 25.26 -12.37
N LYS A 38 3.45 25.99 -13.19
CA LYS A 38 4.91 26.12 -13.22
C LYS A 38 5.46 26.79 -11.96
N SER A 39 6.71 26.40 -11.67
CA SER A 39 7.66 26.92 -10.69
C SER A 39 7.60 28.41 -10.34
N SER A 40 7.65 28.70 -9.04
CA SER A 40 8.34 29.86 -8.49
C SER A 40 8.88 29.54 -7.08
N THR A 41 10.18 29.74 -6.91
CA THR A 41 10.96 29.59 -5.67
C THR A 41 10.58 30.70 -4.67
N PRO A 42 10.70 30.47 -3.36
CA PRO A 42 11.70 31.28 -2.64
C PRO A 42 12.44 30.59 -1.47
N ALA A 43 13.67 31.10 -1.31
CA ALA A 43 14.48 31.30 -0.10
C ALA A 43 14.96 30.11 0.75
N ALA A 44 16.28 30.04 0.84
CA ALA A 44 17.12 29.07 1.51
C ALA A 44 17.13 29.19 3.05
N TYR A 45 17.35 28.05 3.72
CA TYR A 45 17.96 27.98 5.05
C TYR A 45 19.32 27.25 4.95
N PRO A 46 20.30 27.56 5.83
CA PRO A 46 21.70 27.27 5.58
C PRO A 46 22.03 25.78 5.74
N GLN A 47 22.91 25.32 4.86
CA GLN A 47 23.48 23.99 4.85
C GLN A 47 24.44 23.77 6.03
N GLY A 48 24.27 22.65 6.74
CA GLY A 48 25.36 21.93 7.38
C GLY A 48 25.76 20.78 6.46
N GLY A 49 26.97 20.86 5.89
CA GLY A 49 27.47 19.91 4.89
C GLY A 49 27.67 18.48 5.43
N SER A 50 27.63 17.51 4.53
CA SER A 50 28.19 16.18 4.75
C SER A 50 28.98 15.73 3.51
N PRO A 51 30.21 15.21 3.69
CA PRO A 51 31.00 14.60 2.63
C PRO A 51 30.51 13.18 2.30
N GLY A 52 30.66 12.79 1.04
CA GLY A 52 29.95 11.66 0.42
C GLY A 52 30.47 10.24 0.65
N GLY A 53 29.71 9.29 0.10
CA GLY A 53 30.26 8.11 -0.57
C GLY A 53 30.75 6.94 0.28
N GLY A 54 30.16 6.68 1.44
CA GLY A 54 30.20 5.38 2.12
C GLY A 54 28.83 5.15 2.74
N GLY A 55 28.31 3.92 2.80
CA GLY A 55 27.18 3.65 3.68
C GLY A 55 27.49 4.25 5.05
N MET A 56 26.54 4.95 5.68
CA MET A 56 26.77 5.54 7.01
C MET A 56 27.41 4.48 7.90
N SER A 57 28.53 4.82 8.55
CA SER A 57 29.04 3.97 9.63
C SER A 57 27.93 3.74 10.65
N LEU A 58 27.94 2.60 11.35
CA LEU A 58 26.91 2.28 12.34
C LEU A 58 26.77 3.36 13.44
N ASP A 59 27.84 4.12 13.68
CA ASP A 59 27.85 5.28 14.57
C ASP A 59 27.13 6.50 13.98
N GLN A 60 27.39 6.84 12.71
CA GLN A 60 26.65 7.91 12.02
C GLN A 60 25.17 7.55 11.88
N LEU A 61 24.87 6.27 11.61
CA LEU A 61 23.50 5.79 11.53
C LEU A 61 22.81 5.87 12.90
N SER A 62 23.49 5.47 13.97
CA SER A 62 22.96 5.59 15.35
C SER A 62 22.66 7.04 15.73
N ALA A 63 23.50 7.99 15.30
CA ALA A 63 23.26 9.42 15.51
C ALA A 63 22.01 9.89 14.75
N TRP A 64 21.83 9.45 13.50
CA TRP A 64 20.64 9.75 12.70
C TRP A 64 19.36 9.15 13.31
N GLU A 65 19.41 7.89 13.78
CA GLU A 65 18.28 7.21 14.41
C GLU A 65 17.87 7.88 15.73
N ARG A 66 18.81 8.49 16.46
CA ARG A 66 18.57 9.21 17.73
C ARG A 66 18.35 10.72 17.55
N GLN A 67 18.32 11.22 16.32
CA GLN A 67 18.16 12.63 16.05
C GLN A 67 16.90 13.18 16.74
N ASP A 68 17.09 14.19 17.58
CA ASP A 68 16.00 14.97 18.15
C ASP A 68 15.37 15.85 17.07
N MET A 69 14.06 15.71 16.91
CA MET A 69 13.27 16.48 15.95
C MET A 69 12.37 17.52 16.65
N GLY A 70 12.60 17.77 17.94
CA GLY A 70 11.85 18.76 18.73
C GLY A 70 10.43 18.30 19.10
N ILE A 71 10.17 17.00 19.06
CA ILE A 71 8.85 16.42 19.34
C ILE A 71 8.85 15.79 20.72
N ALA A 72 8.02 16.34 21.61
CA ALA A 72 7.81 15.76 22.93
C ALA A 72 7.13 14.39 22.82
N ALA A 73 7.55 13.43 23.64
CA ALA A 73 6.97 12.10 23.65
C ALA A 73 5.55 12.11 24.26
N PRO A 74 4.50 11.82 23.48
CA PRO A 74 3.13 11.85 23.99
C PRO A 74 2.86 10.71 24.96
N ARG A 75 2.00 10.96 25.95
CA ARG A 75 1.49 9.95 26.88
C ARG A 75 0.37 9.09 26.29
N GLU A 76 -0.37 9.66 25.33
CA GLU A 76 -1.42 8.98 24.58
C GLU A 76 -0.91 8.42 23.25
N LEU A 77 -1.70 7.53 22.65
CA LEU A 77 -1.41 7.02 21.30
C LEU A 77 -1.53 8.14 20.27
N PHE A 78 -0.55 8.22 19.39
CA PHE A 78 -0.52 9.22 18.35
C PHE A 78 -1.59 8.94 17.29
N SER A 79 -2.43 9.94 17.02
CA SER A 79 -3.55 9.89 16.06
C SER A 79 -3.35 10.82 14.85
N GLY A 80 -2.21 11.49 14.76
CA GLY A 80 -1.87 12.39 13.66
C GLY A 80 -1.30 11.68 12.42
N GLN A 81 -0.57 12.44 11.59
CA GLN A 81 0.07 11.89 10.39
C GLN A 81 1.22 10.93 10.74
N PHE A 82 1.09 9.66 10.37
CA PHE A 82 2.07 8.64 10.75
C PHE A 82 3.44 8.78 10.10
N HIS A 83 3.58 9.56 9.03
CA HIS A 83 4.87 9.95 8.44
C HIS A 83 5.18 11.42 8.80
N SER A 84 5.58 11.65 10.06
CA SER A 84 5.90 12.99 10.58
C SER A 84 7.03 12.89 11.61
N PRO A 85 7.68 14.00 11.99
CA PRO A 85 8.70 13.98 13.03
C PRO A 85 8.22 13.22 14.27
N THR A 86 9.06 12.29 14.75
CA THR A 86 8.78 11.51 15.97
C THR A 86 9.73 11.93 17.09
N PRO A 87 9.36 11.69 18.36
CA PRO A 87 10.26 11.86 19.49
C PRO A 87 11.55 11.05 19.33
N ASN A 88 12.61 11.45 20.02
CA ASN A 88 13.84 10.66 20.13
C ASN A 88 13.85 9.72 21.35
N GLN A 89 12.74 9.65 22.09
CA GLN A 89 12.59 8.84 23.29
C GLN A 89 11.16 8.33 23.44
N ILE A 90 10.97 7.26 24.21
CA ILE A 90 9.65 6.71 24.55
C ILE A 90 9.55 6.48 26.06
N PRO A 91 8.60 7.12 26.76
CA PRO A 91 8.40 6.91 28.19
C PRO A 91 8.07 5.45 28.51
N GLY A 92 8.83 4.85 29.45
CA GLY A 92 8.64 3.45 29.87
C GLY A 92 9.29 2.40 28.94
N GLY A 93 10.03 2.84 27.91
CA GLY A 93 10.81 1.96 27.04
C GLY A 93 12.16 2.58 26.67
N GLN A 94 12.84 1.99 25.68
CA GLN A 94 14.16 2.44 25.24
C GLN A 94 14.22 2.52 23.72
N VAL A 95 14.97 3.49 23.17
CA VAL A 95 15.28 3.51 21.73
C VAL A 95 16.50 2.64 21.47
N ILE A 96 16.35 1.66 20.59
CA ILE A 96 17.45 0.85 20.07
C ILE A 96 17.83 1.33 18.66
N THR A 97 19.13 1.32 18.35
CA THR A 97 19.67 1.70 17.04
C THR A 97 20.09 0.47 16.24
N THR A 98 20.34 0.61 14.95
CA THR A 98 20.82 -0.50 14.11
C THR A 98 22.12 -1.10 14.65
N LYS A 99 23.02 -0.25 15.20
CA LYS A 99 24.26 -0.67 15.87
C LYS A 99 24.01 -1.62 17.04
N GLY A 100 22.94 -1.39 17.82
CA GLY A 100 22.56 -2.24 18.95
C GLY A 100 21.71 -3.45 18.55
N LEU A 101 20.88 -3.33 17.52
CA LEU A 101 19.95 -4.39 17.12
C LEU A 101 20.64 -5.54 16.38
N ILE A 102 21.62 -5.26 15.52
CA ILE A 102 22.38 -6.28 14.79
C ILE A 102 22.99 -7.33 15.73
N PRO A 103 23.78 -6.97 16.76
CA PRO A 103 24.37 -7.97 17.65
C PRO A 103 23.31 -8.72 18.47
N LEU A 104 22.21 -8.07 18.89
CA LEU A 104 21.12 -8.74 19.61
C LEU A 104 20.51 -9.89 18.79
N LEU A 105 20.34 -9.68 17.47
CA LEU A 105 19.78 -10.69 16.58
C LEU A 105 20.81 -11.78 16.21
N GLN A 106 22.10 -11.46 16.19
CA GLN A 106 23.17 -12.40 15.85
C GLN A 106 23.62 -13.27 17.03
N GLN A 107 23.54 -12.77 18.26
CA GLN A 107 24.00 -13.47 19.47
C GLN A 107 23.01 -14.55 19.97
N GLY A 108 21.93 -14.82 19.23
CA GLY A 108 20.97 -15.88 19.58
C GLY A 108 20.14 -15.58 20.84
N MET A 109 20.11 -14.32 21.29
CA MET A 109 19.20 -13.91 22.36
C MET A 109 17.75 -14.04 21.87
N GLN A 110 16.86 -14.56 22.72
CA GLN A 110 15.42 -14.63 22.42
C GLN A 110 14.82 -13.22 22.51
N VAL A 111 14.95 -12.46 21.43
CA VAL A 111 14.33 -11.14 21.23
C VAL A 111 13.15 -11.30 20.28
N HIS A 112 11.98 -10.79 20.68
CA HIS A 112 10.80 -10.81 19.83
C HIS A 112 10.72 -9.53 19.03
N VAL A 113 10.92 -9.63 17.72
CA VAL A 113 10.86 -8.49 16.79
C VAL A 113 9.48 -8.43 16.15
N PHE A 114 8.85 -7.26 16.14
CA PHE A 114 7.51 -7.05 15.58
C PHE A 114 7.57 -6.05 14.43
N ASP A 115 7.11 -6.49 13.26
CA ASP A 115 6.94 -5.67 12.07
C ASP A 115 5.60 -4.94 12.13
N VAL A 116 5.65 -3.64 12.44
CA VAL A 116 4.46 -2.80 12.50
C VAL A 116 4.26 -2.01 11.20
N LEU A 117 5.15 -2.13 10.22
CA LEU A 117 5.01 -1.48 8.91
C LEU A 117 4.02 -2.24 8.01
N GLY A 118 4.09 -3.58 8.00
CA GLY A 118 3.21 -4.43 7.19
C GLY A 118 3.61 -4.54 5.71
N GLY A 119 4.91 -4.43 5.42
CA GLY A 119 5.47 -4.55 4.08
C GLY A 119 5.67 -6.01 3.61
N PRO A 120 6.01 -6.23 2.33
CA PRO A 120 6.27 -7.58 1.79
C PRO A 120 7.61 -8.18 2.29
N ALA A 121 8.48 -7.35 2.86
CA ALA A 121 9.76 -7.75 3.42
C ALA A 121 9.91 -7.16 4.83
N MET A 122 10.50 -7.94 5.72
CA MET A 122 10.60 -7.65 7.15
C MET A 122 12.03 -7.91 7.65
N LEU A 123 12.37 -7.42 8.84
CA LEU A 123 13.60 -7.84 9.50
C LEU A 123 13.57 -9.37 9.70
N PRO A 124 14.72 -10.06 9.68
CA PRO A 124 14.77 -11.50 9.91
C PRO A 124 14.03 -11.90 11.19
N ASN A 125 13.19 -12.94 11.08
CA ASN A 125 12.38 -13.49 12.18
C ASN A 125 11.35 -12.53 12.81
N ALA A 126 11.01 -11.41 12.14
CA ALA A 126 9.99 -10.50 12.65
C ALA A 126 8.58 -11.11 12.58
N ILE A 127 7.75 -10.76 13.56
CA ILE A 127 6.36 -11.17 13.69
C ILE A 127 5.47 -10.06 13.10
N PRO A 128 4.60 -10.34 12.12
CA PRO A 128 3.71 -9.34 11.54
C PRO A 128 2.71 -8.79 12.56
N ALA A 129 2.77 -7.47 12.79
CA ALA A 129 1.96 -6.78 13.80
C ALA A 129 1.50 -5.39 13.34
N ALA A 130 1.35 -5.14 12.03
CA ALA A 130 0.96 -3.83 11.48
C ALA A 130 -0.32 -3.21 12.08
N TRP A 131 -1.25 -4.06 12.52
CA TRP A 131 -2.47 -3.65 13.21
C TRP A 131 -2.21 -3.04 14.61
N ALA A 132 -1.08 -3.33 15.24
CA ALA A 132 -0.75 -2.82 16.58
C ALA A 132 -0.33 -1.34 16.57
N GLY A 133 0.09 -0.80 15.42
CA GLY A 133 0.51 0.60 15.27
C GLY A 133 -0.65 1.57 15.02
N GLN A 134 -1.87 1.06 14.89
CA GLN A 134 -3.06 1.86 14.59
C GLN A 134 -3.39 2.85 15.73
N PRO A 135 -3.99 4.00 15.39
CA PRO A 135 -4.39 4.98 16.39
C PRO A 135 -5.55 4.43 17.22
N GLY A 136 -5.87 5.08 18.33
CA GLY A 136 -6.93 4.63 19.23
C GLY A 136 -6.62 5.01 20.67
N ASN A 137 -6.96 4.11 21.59
CA ASN A 137 -6.68 4.30 23.02
C ASN A 137 -6.19 2.98 23.63
N PHE A 138 -5.83 3.03 24.91
CA PHE A 138 -5.28 1.88 25.62
C PHE A 138 -6.32 0.88 26.12
N ASP A 139 -7.60 1.06 25.83
CA ASP A 139 -8.70 0.17 26.23
C ASP A 139 -9.45 -0.43 25.03
N ASP A 140 -8.92 -0.24 23.82
CA ASP A 140 -9.55 -0.68 22.57
C ASP A 140 -9.27 -2.16 22.21
N PRO A 141 -9.97 -2.73 21.22
CA PRO A 141 -9.75 -4.12 20.80
C PRO A 141 -8.33 -4.40 20.30
N THR A 142 -7.65 -3.39 19.75
CA THR A 142 -6.25 -3.50 19.33
C THR A 142 -5.34 -3.76 20.53
N GLN A 143 -5.59 -3.09 21.66
CA GLN A 143 -4.88 -3.33 22.91
C GLN A 143 -5.04 -4.78 23.39
N GLN A 144 -6.27 -5.29 23.40
CA GLN A 144 -6.57 -6.65 23.87
C GLN A 144 -5.92 -7.70 22.96
N ARG A 145 -5.97 -7.48 21.65
CA ARG A 145 -5.32 -8.34 20.65
C ARG A 145 -3.80 -8.33 20.82
N LEU A 146 -3.19 -7.17 21.07
CA LEU A 146 -1.76 -7.06 21.35
C LEU A 146 -1.40 -7.82 22.63
N ALA A 147 -2.20 -7.69 23.69
CA ALA A 147 -1.97 -8.44 24.93
C ALA A 147 -1.99 -9.97 24.73
N GLN A 148 -2.86 -10.48 23.85
CA GLN A 148 -2.87 -11.90 23.52
C GLN A 148 -1.64 -12.31 22.71
N MET A 149 -1.28 -11.55 21.68
CA MET A 149 -0.11 -11.82 20.84
C MET A 149 1.20 -11.79 21.66
N LEU A 150 1.38 -10.78 22.50
CA LEU A 150 2.59 -10.64 23.31
C LEU A 150 2.69 -11.76 24.35
N ARG A 151 1.58 -12.14 25.00
CA ARG A 151 1.58 -13.29 25.92
C ARG A 151 1.97 -14.59 25.22
N GLN A 152 1.50 -14.81 24.00
CA GLN A 152 1.88 -15.99 23.21
C GLN A 152 3.35 -15.95 22.81
N ALA A 153 3.82 -14.82 22.27
CA ALA A 153 5.21 -14.67 21.83
C ALA A 153 6.20 -14.85 22.99
N THR A 154 5.91 -14.23 24.13
CA THR A 154 6.80 -14.21 25.31
C THR A 154 6.57 -15.35 26.30
N SER A 155 5.64 -16.27 26.01
CA SER A 155 5.16 -17.27 26.98
C SER A 155 4.73 -16.63 28.32
N GLY A 156 4.16 -15.42 28.27
CA GLY A 156 3.70 -14.65 29.43
C GLY A 156 4.77 -13.88 30.19
N GLN A 157 6.04 -13.90 29.75
CA GLN A 157 7.13 -13.23 30.44
C GLN A 157 7.15 -11.72 30.13
N ALA A 158 6.83 -10.88 31.13
CA ALA A 158 6.80 -9.42 30.99
C ALA A 158 8.19 -8.78 30.79
N ASP A 159 9.27 -9.51 31.11
CA ASP A 159 10.66 -9.06 30.96
C ASP A 159 11.31 -9.46 29.64
N ALA A 160 10.60 -10.24 28.82
CA ALA A 160 11.09 -10.67 27.52
C ALA A 160 11.39 -9.43 26.65
N PRO A 161 12.56 -9.36 25.97
CA PRO A 161 12.89 -8.23 25.11
C PRO A 161 11.95 -8.15 23.90
N LEU A 162 11.25 -7.02 23.77
CA LEU A 162 10.33 -6.75 22.65
C LEU A 162 10.88 -5.63 21.78
N VAL A 163 11.08 -5.87 20.49
CA VAL A 163 11.51 -4.84 19.52
C VAL A 163 10.36 -4.50 18.60
N PHE A 164 9.93 -3.24 18.57
CA PHE A 164 8.93 -2.75 17.61
C PHE A 164 9.57 -1.83 16.58
N TYR A 165 9.30 -2.05 15.31
CA TYR A 165 9.85 -1.23 14.23
C TYR A 165 8.84 -0.93 13.12
N CYS A 166 9.14 0.11 12.34
CA CYS A 166 8.37 0.53 11.16
C CYS A 166 9.35 0.96 10.03
N GLY A 167 8.95 1.87 9.14
CA GLY A 167 9.74 2.29 7.98
C GLY A 167 11.00 3.08 8.32
N GLY A 168 10.96 3.95 9.33
CA GLY A 168 12.09 4.79 9.72
C GLY A 168 11.74 5.84 10.78
N PRO A 169 12.64 6.81 11.04
CA PRO A 169 12.51 7.79 12.13
C PRO A 169 11.29 8.69 12.06
N LEU A 170 10.64 8.78 10.90
CA LEU A 170 9.40 9.54 10.72
C LEU A 170 8.14 8.68 10.89
N CYS A 171 8.26 7.38 11.19
CA CYS A 171 7.10 6.49 11.31
C CYS A 171 6.61 6.32 12.76
N TRP A 172 5.43 6.84 13.05
CA TRP A 172 4.76 6.74 14.36
C TRP A 172 4.15 5.38 14.69
N MET A 173 3.91 4.50 13.71
CA MET A 173 3.26 3.21 13.97
C MET A 173 4.03 2.35 14.98
N SER A 174 5.37 2.36 14.88
CA SER A 174 6.24 1.64 15.81
C SER A 174 6.25 2.25 17.21
N TYR A 175 6.12 3.59 17.32
CA TYR A 175 5.94 4.28 18.61
C TYR A 175 4.63 3.85 19.28
N ASN A 176 3.52 3.84 18.54
CA ASN A 176 2.22 3.43 19.06
C ASN A 176 2.24 1.99 19.57
N ALA A 177 2.78 1.05 18.79
CA ALA A 177 2.86 -0.35 19.20
C ALA A 177 3.72 -0.53 20.46
N ALA A 178 4.86 0.17 20.54
CA ALA A 178 5.72 0.15 21.72
C ALA A 178 5.01 0.76 22.95
N ALA A 179 4.33 1.90 22.79
CA ALA A 179 3.55 2.53 23.87
C ALA A 179 2.44 1.61 24.39
N ARG A 180 1.75 0.88 23.49
CA ARG A 180 0.75 -0.13 23.88
C ARG A 180 1.36 -1.26 24.69
N ALA A 181 2.52 -1.79 24.28
CA ALA A 181 3.22 -2.85 25.01
C ALA A 181 3.66 -2.39 26.41
N ILE A 182 4.17 -1.17 26.53
CA ILE A 182 4.54 -0.54 27.81
C ILE A 182 3.31 -0.43 28.70
N ARG A 183 2.18 0.02 28.15
CA ARG A 183 0.91 0.13 28.89
C ARG A 183 0.36 -1.21 29.36
N LEU A 184 0.66 -2.31 28.64
CA LEU A 184 0.33 -3.68 29.05
C LEU A 184 1.22 -4.22 30.17
N GLY A 185 2.24 -3.48 30.60
CA GLY A 185 3.14 -3.87 31.70
C GLY A 185 4.41 -4.60 31.26
N TYR A 186 4.72 -4.65 29.95
CA TYR A 186 6.01 -5.16 29.49
C TYR A 186 7.13 -4.18 29.83
N ARG A 187 8.19 -4.68 30.46
CA ARG A 187 9.27 -3.86 31.06
C ARG A 187 10.47 -3.66 30.13
N ASN A 188 10.64 -4.55 29.15
CA ASN A 188 11.78 -4.54 28.23
C ASN A 188 11.34 -4.23 26.80
N VAL A 189 10.79 -3.02 26.61
CA VAL A 189 10.29 -2.56 25.31
C VAL A 189 11.33 -1.68 24.62
N LEU A 190 11.80 -2.15 23.47
CA LEU A 190 12.79 -1.53 22.61
C LEU A 190 12.09 -0.98 21.35
N TRP A 191 12.07 0.34 21.21
CA TRP A 191 11.57 1.00 20.01
C TRP A 191 12.72 1.18 19.02
N TYR A 192 12.69 0.41 17.92
CA TYR A 192 13.65 0.55 16.83
C TYR A 192 13.20 1.64 15.87
N ARG A 193 13.48 2.89 16.26
CA ARG A 193 13.10 4.11 15.53
C ARG A 193 13.67 4.17 14.10
N GLY A 194 14.86 3.62 13.88
CA GLY A 194 15.52 3.59 12.57
C GLY A 194 14.81 2.75 11.51
N GLY A 195 14.05 1.73 11.94
CA GLY A 195 13.18 0.97 11.05
C GLY A 195 13.89 0.23 9.91
N THR A 196 13.12 -0.12 8.87
CA THR A 196 13.65 -0.78 7.67
C THR A 196 14.64 0.11 6.92
N GLU A 197 14.46 1.43 6.97
CA GLU A 197 15.36 2.39 6.32
C GLU A 197 16.77 2.33 6.91
N ALA A 198 16.92 2.39 8.24
CA ALA A 198 18.23 2.26 8.89
C ALA A 198 18.82 0.86 8.63
N TRP A 199 17.99 -0.19 8.69
CA TRP A 199 18.41 -1.56 8.46
C TRP A 199 19.05 -1.74 7.07
N GLN A 200 18.40 -1.20 6.03
CA GLN A 200 18.91 -1.24 4.67
C GLN A 200 20.14 -0.34 4.47
N ARG A 201 20.18 0.84 5.10
CA ARG A 201 21.35 1.74 5.08
C ARG A 201 22.59 1.12 5.72
N ALA A 202 22.41 0.22 6.69
CA ALA A 202 23.48 -0.59 7.28
C ALA A 202 23.90 -1.80 6.41
N GLY A 203 23.35 -1.95 5.21
CA GLY A 203 23.65 -3.06 4.30
C GLY A 203 23.02 -4.40 4.72
N GLN A 204 22.08 -4.40 5.68
CA GLN A 204 21.41 -5.62 6.12
C GLN A 204 20.25 -5.98 5.18
N GLN A 205 20.01 -7.27 5.02
CA GLN A 205 18.95 -7.78 4.16
C GLN A 205 17.62 -7.92 4.92
N LEU A 206 16.51 -7.71 4.21
CA LEU A 206 15.16 -8.02 4.68
C LEU A 206 14.77 -9.43 4.22
N ALA A 207 14.05 -10.15 5.06
CA ALA A 207 13.48 -11.46 4.75
C ALA A 207 12.06 -11.32 4.21
N ALA A 208 11.61 -12.26 3.36
CA ALA A 208 10.23 -12.30 2.90
C ALA A 208 9.27 -12.61 4.06
N ALA A 209 8.13 -11.92 4.10
CA ALA A 209 7.11 -12.15 5.12
C ALA A 209 6.52 -13.57 5.05
N HIS A 210 6.78 -14.42 6.05
CA HIS A 210 6.13 -15.73 6.18
C HIS A 210 4.69 -15.51 6.70
N ARG A 211 3.68 -15.65 5.82
CA ARG A 211 2.26 -15.62 6.24
C ARG A 211 1.89 -16.94 6.92
N GLN A 212 1.90 -16.98 8.25
CA GLN A 212 1.20 -18.02 9.00
C GLN A 212 -0.30 -17.67 9.08
N ALA A 213 -1.15 -18.57 8.58
CA ALA A 213 -2.61 -18.48 8.67
C ALA A 213 -3.09 -19.17 9.96
N PRO A 214 -3.81 -18.49 10.88
CA PRO A 214 -4.33 -19.16 12.08
C PRO A 214 -5.59 -19.99 11.79
N GLY A 215 -5.37 -21.31 11.85
CA GLY A 215 -6.17 -22.36 12.48
C GLY A 215 -7.61 -22.10 12.93
N GLN A 216 -8.49 -22.95 12.41
CA GLN A 216 -9.85 -23.24 12.87
C GLN A 216 -9.86 -23.76 14.32
N ALA A 217 -10.72 -23.20 15.17
CA ALA A 217 -11.15 -23.84 16.42
C ALA A 217 -12.68 -24.05 16.38
N ARG A 218 -13.10 -25.27 16.71
CA ARG A 218 -14.47 -25.81 16.53
C ARG A 218 -15.20 -25.88 17.88
N ALA A 219 -16.53 -25.67 17.82
CA ALA A 219 -17.63 -26.21 18.67
C ALA A 219 -17.92 -25.56 20.05
N PRO A 220 -19.12 -25.77 20.68
CA PRO A 220 -20.42 -26.30 20.21
C PRO A 220 -21.67 -25.43 20.57
N ILE A 221 -22.85 -25.97 20.22
CA ILE A 221 -24.23 -25.43 20.29
C ILE A 221 -24.97 -25.86 21.58
N SER A 222 -25.85 -25.02 22.13
CA SER A 222 -27.11 -25.39 22.84
C SER A 222 -28.02 -24.15 23.01
N GLN A 223 -29.15 -24.03 22.29
CA GLN A 223 -30.56 -24.36 22.69
C GLN A 223 -31.15 -23.39 23.74
N SER A 224 -32.04 -22.45 23.32
CA SER A 224 -33.54 -22.45 23.42
C SER A 224 -34.03 -22.18 24.87
N SER A 225 -35.02 -21.34 25.20
CA SER A 225 -36.39 -21.05 24.72
C SER A 225 -36.93 -19.87 25.59
N GLU A 226 -37.82 -18.94 25.20
CA GLU A 226 -39.31 -18.94 25.29
C GLU A 226 -39.77 -17.46 25.12
N THR A 227 -40.59 -17.08 24.11
CA THR A 227 -42.06 -16.77 24.12
C THR A 227 -42.57 -15.88 25.27
N MET A 228 -43.21 -14.70 25.09
CA MET A 228 -44.52 -14.43 24.44
C MET A 228 -44.83 -12.88 24.23
N PRO A 229 -45.94 -12.50 23.53
CA PRO A 229 -46.18 -11.19 22.84
C PRO A 229 -47.41 -10.39 23.41
N PRO A 230 -48.23 -9.56 22.68
CA PRO A 230 -48.04 -8.52 21.62
C PRO A 230 -48.77 -7.16 21.89
N GLY A 231 -48.54 -6.15 21.02
CA GLY A 231 -49.43 -4.99 20.76
C GLY A 231 -48.62 -3.78 20.23
N SER A 232 -48.97 -3.00 19.20
CA SER A 232 -50.23 -2.78 18.49
C SER A 232 -49.99 -1.98 17.18
N ALA A 233 -50.78 -2.33 16.16
CA ALA A 233 -51.39 -1.50 15.09
C ALA A 233 -50.54 -0.71 14.04
N ARG A 234 -50.89 -1.01 12.78
CA ARG A 234 -50.59 -0.34 11.49
C ARG A 234 -51.37 0.98 11.32
N PRO A 235 -51.13 1.70 10.20
CA PRO A 235 -52.21 1.83 9.20
C PRO A 235 -51.87 1.30 7.78
N GLN A 236 -52.92 0.90 7.07
CA GLN A 236 -52.96 0.29 5.74
C GLN A 236 -53.24 1.31 4.62
N GLY A 237 -52.96 0.92 3.38
CA GLY A 237 -53.53 1.47 2.12
C GLY A 237 -52.44 1.59 1.04
N LEU A 238 -52.56 1.14 -0.22
CA LEU A 238 -53.63 0.57 -1.02
C LEU A 238 -53.03 -0.44 -2.02
N ALA A 239 -53.80 -1.47 -2.40
CA ALA A 239 -53.49 -2.36 -3.53
C ALA A 239 -54.30 -1.97 -4.78
N PRO A 240 -53.78 -2.28 -5.99
CA PRO A 240 -54.61 -3.00 -6.97
C PRO A 240 -53.87 -4.17 -7.67
N GLN A 241 -54.38 -5.38 -7.37
CA GLN A 241 -54.75 -6.56 -8.19
C GLN A 241 -54.12 -6.96 -9.55
N PRO A 242 -54.23 -8.25 -9.95
CA PRO A 242 -53.12 -9.08 -10.43
C PRO A 242 -53.05 -9.26 -11.96
N GLN A 243 -51.82 -9.30 -12.50
CA GLN A 243 -51.55 -9.86 -13.82
C GLN A 243 -51.12 -11.33 -13.67
N ARG A 244 -51.81 -12.21 -14.40
CA ARG A 244 -51.71 -13.68 -14.39
C ARG A 244 -50.27 -14.18 -14.25
N ALA A 245 -49.91 -14.58 -13.04
CA ALA A 245 -48.87 -15.55 -12.79
C ALA A 245 -49.45 -16.94 -13.11
N THR A 246 -48.78 -17.65 -14.01
CA THR A 246 -48.98 -19.08 -14.18
C THR A 246 -48.74 -19.78 -12.85
N ASN A 247 -49.65 -20.69 -12.52
CA ASN A 247 -49.82 -21.33 -11.21
C ASN A 247 -48.51 -21.86 -10.61
N ALA A 248 -48.11 -21.26 -9.49
CA ALA A 248 -47.41 -21.97 -8.42
C ALA A 248 -48.33 -21.88 -7.17
N THR A 249 -49.19 -22.89 -7.00
CA THR A 249 -49.94 -23.11 -5.77
C THR A 249 -48.96 -23.50 -4.67
N GLY A 250 -48.51 -22.50 -3.91
CA GLY A 250 -47.67 -22.68 -2.74
C GLY A 250 -47.51 -21.36 -2.00
N VAL A 251 -48.20 -21.20 -0.88
CA VAL A 251 -47.97 -20.06 0.03
C VAL A 251 -46.56 -20.20 0.58
N GLN A 252 -45.63 -19.36 0.11
CA GLN A 252 -44.25 -19.34 0.61
C GLN A 252 -44.17 -18.40 1.83
N LYS A 253 -43.78 -18.95 2.98
CA LYS A 253 -43.55 -18.17 4.21
C LYS A 253 -42.10 -17.75 4.33
N PHE A 254 -41.85 -16.57 4.88
CA PHE A 254 -40.52 -16.00 5.10
C PHE A 254 -40.38 -15.50 6.54
N SER A 255 -39.14 -15.51 7.04
CA SER A 255 -38.75 -14.92 8.31
C SER A 255 -37.76 -13.79 8.04
N LEU A 256 -37.97 -12.63 8.66
CA LEU A 256 -37.00 -11.54 8.60
C LEU A 256 -35.82 -11.87 9.52
N MET A 257 -34.64 -11.95 8.94
CA MET A 257 -33.40 -12.22 9.67
C MET A 257 -32.51 -10.98 9.64
N THR A 258 -31.78 -10.75 10.73
CA THR A 258 -30.82 -9.64 10.85
C THR A 258 -29.42 -10.20 11.07
N ILE A 259 -28.45 -9.66 10.34
CA ILE A 259 -27.02 -9.92 10.51
C ILE A 259 -26.43 -8.71 11.23
N PHE A 260 -25.73 -8.96 12.33
CA PHE A 260 -25.01 -7.93 13.09
C PHE A 260 -23.53 -7.93 12.69
N ASP A 261 -22.92 -6.75 12.64
CA ASP A 261 -21.53 -6.60 12.24
C ASP A 261 -20.63 -6.25 13.43
N PRO A 262 -19.85 -7.22 13.97
CA PRO A 262 -18.95 -6.98 15.08
C PRO A 262 -17.80 -6.01 14.72
N GLY A 263 -17.51 -5.80 13.44
CA GLY A 263 -16.48 -4.87 12.97
C GLY A 263 -16.83 -3.38 13.17
N VAL A 264 -18.11 -3.07 13.40
CA VAL A 264 -18.60 -1.71 13.65
C VAL A 264 -19.52 -1.67 14.87
N ASN A 265 -19.00 -2.09 16.03
CA ASN A 265 -19.69 -2.08 17.32
C ASN A 265 -20.94 -2.97 17.38
N ASN A 266 -20.98 -4.06 16.61
CA ASN A 266 -22.04 -5.05 16.63
C ASN A 266 -23.44 -4.46 16.35
N ILE A 267 -23.53 -3.41 15.53
CA ILE A 267 -24.79 -2.84 15.06
C ILE A 267 -25.45 -3.76 14.03
N ALA A 268 -26.77 -3.64 13.87
CA ALA A 268 -27.50 -4.36 12.85
C ALA A 268 -27.02 -3.91 11.46
N ALA A 269 -26.51 -4.82 10.64
CA ALA A 269 -25.89 -4.51 9.35
C ALA A 269 -26.82 -4.77 8.18
N VAL A 270 -27.39 -5.98 8.10
CA VAL A 270 -28.22 -6.44 6.99
C VAL A 270 -29.50 -7.05 7.50
N GLN A 271 -30.61 -6.69 6.88
CA GLN A 271 -31.90 -7.35 7.04
C GLN A 271 -32.24 -8.10 5.75
N VAL A 272 -32.70 -9.34 5.86
CA VAL A 272 -33.03 -10.19 4.71
C VAL A 272 -34.20 -11.11 5.04
N MET A 273 -35.13 -11.28 4.10
CA MET A 273 -36.18 -12.28 4.21
C MET A 273 -35.61 -13.65 3.83
N VAL A 274 -35.68 -14.61 4.76
CA VAL A 274 -35.22 -15.99 4.56
C VAL A 274 -36.44 -16.90 4.47
N PRO A 275 -36.52 -17.82 3.50
CA PRO A 275 -37.63 -18.76 3.41
C PRO A 275 -37.77 -19.58 4.70
N GLN A 276 -39.00 -19.83 5.15
CA GLN A 276 -39.23 -20.54 6.40
C GLN A 276 -38.62 -21.95 6.34
N GLY A 277 -37.86 -22.31 7.39
CA GLY A 277 -37.18 -23.60 7.50
C GLY A 277 -35.80 -23.66 6.85
N TRP A 278 -35.35 -22.59 6.18
CA TRP A 278 -34.00 -22.52 5.65
C TRP A 278 -33.01 -22.11 6.73
N ALA A 279 -31.80 -22.67 6.66
CA ALA A 279 -30.67 -22.26 7.46
C ALA A 279 -30.01 -21.02 6.84
N MET A 280 -29.59 -20.07 7.68
CA MET A 280 -28.85 -18.88 7.29
C MET A 280 -27.49 -18.86 7.99
N ASN A 281 -26.43 -18.61 7.24
CA ASN A 281 -25.11 -18.26 7.77
C ASN A 281 -24.62 -17.00 7.06
N GLY A 282 -24.43 -15.92 7.81
CA GLY A 282 -24.15 -14.60 7.25
C GLY A 282 -23.19 -13.79 8.11
N ARG A 283 -22.23 -13.11 7.48
CA ARG A 283 -21.35 -12.14 8.12
C ARG A 283 -20.92 -11.03 7.16
N VAL A 284 -20.53 -9.90 7.74
CA VAL A 284 -19.79 -8.85 7.03
C VAL A 284 -18.29 -9.13 7.19
N VAL A 285 -17.54 -9.04 6.10
CA VAL A 285 -16.09 -9.17 6.08
C VAL A 285 -15.48 -7.85 5.66
N TRP A 286 -14.69 -7.24 6.53
CA TRP A 286 -13.99 -5.98 6.27
C TRP A 286 -12.65 -6.19 5.57
N LEU A 287 -12.38 -5.34 4.58
CA LEU A 287 -11.19 -5.32 3.73
C LEU A 287 -10.68 -3.87 3.61
N PRO A 288 -10.23 -3.25 4.71
CA PRO A 288 -9.97 -1.80 4.78
C PRO A 288 -8.84 -1.32 3.84
N GLU A 289 -7.96 -2.23 3.41
CA GLU A 289 -6.89 -1.95 2.45
C GLU A 289 -7.37 -1.92 0.99
N TYR A 290 -8.61 -2.34 0.70
CA TYR A 290 -9.17 -2.39 -0.65
C TYR A 290 -10.31 -1.38 -0.85
N SER A 291 -10.53 -0.96 -2.10
CA SER A 291 -11.61 -0.03 -2.46
C SER A 291 -13.00 -0.65 -2.28
N VAL A 292 -13.09 -1.98 -2.34
CA VAL A 292 -14.22 -2.74 -1.81
C VAL A 292 -13.96 -2.96 -0.31
N ALA A 293 -14.40 -1.99 0.50
CA ALA A 293 -14.08 -1.96 1.93
C ALA A 293 -14.74 -3.08 2.75
N SER A 294 -15.81 -3.69 2.24
CA SER A 294 -16.49 -4.81 2.88
C SER A 294 -17.19 -5.73 1.88
N ASN A 295 -17.39 -6.99 2.27
CA ASN A 295 -18.19 -7.97 1.55
C ASN A 295 -19.25 -8.58 2.47
N LEU A 296 -20.44 -8.87 1.91
CA LEU A 296 -21.44 -9.69 2.57
C LEU A 296 -21.21 -11.15 2.18
N GLU A 297 -20.74 -11.96 3.13
CA GLU A 297 -20.69 -13.41 2.98
C GLU A 297 -21.97 -13.99 3.58
N LEU A 298 -22.94 -14.34 2.73
CA LEU A 298 -24.23 -14.88 3.15
C LEU A 298 -24.55 -16.16 2.38
N VAL A 299 -24.91 -17.22 3.10
CA VAL A 299 -25.37 -18.50 2.56
C VAL A 299 -26.73 -18.81 3.19
N LEU A 300 -27.73 -19.01 2.33
CA LEU A 300 -29.03 -19.55 2.68
C LEU A 300 -29.13 -20.97 2.14
N ARG A 301 -29.62 -21.91 2.93
CA ARG A 301 -29.72 -23.31 2.52
C ARG A 301 -31.00 -23.96 3.02
N ASP A 302 -31.70 -24.65 2.12
CA ASP A 302 -32.77 -25.57 2.48
C ASP A 302 -32.17 -26.86 3.04
N PRO A 303 -32.43 -27.22 4.31
CA PRO A 303 -31.94 -28.48 4.86
C PRO A 303 -32.65 -29.70 4.25
N LYS A 304 -33.80 -29.55 3.60
CA LYS A 304 -34.61 -30.69 3.10
C LYS A 304 -34.10 -31.23 1.77
N ASN A 305 -33.78 -30.36 0.83
CA ASN A 305 -33.37 -30.73 -0.53
C ASN A 305 -31.98 -30.21 -0.90
N GLY A 306 -31.30 -29.50 0.02
CA GLY A 306 -29.95 -29.02 -0.17
C GLY A 306 -29.81 -27.80 -1.09
N MET A 307 -30.91 -27.25 -1.59
CA MET A 307 -30.89 -26.01 -2.37
C MET A 307 -30.25 -24.89 -1.58
N SER A 308 -29.48 -24.05 -2.26
CA SER A 308 -28.78 -22.96 -1.59
C SER A 308 -28.65 -21.72 -2.45
N MET A 309 -28.62 -20.57 -1.79
CA MET A 309 -28.31 -19.28 -2.38
C MET A 309 -27.13 -18.67 -1.62
N GLN A 310 -26.15 -18.14 -2.34
CA GLN A 310 -24.93 -17.61 -1.76
C GLN A 310 -24.58 -16.25 -2.35
N TRP A 311 -24.27 -15.27 -1.49
CA TRP A 311 -23.64 -14.03 -1.91
C TRP A 311 -22.16 -14.29 -2.09
N LEU A 312 -21.65 -13.86 -3.24
CA LEU A 312 -20.27 -14.11 -3.62
C LEU A 312 -19.43 -12.86 -3.35
N PRO A 313 -18.15 -13.03 -2.97
CA PRO A 313 -17.27 -11.89 -2.73
C PRO A 313 -17.13 -11.06 -4.01
N THR A 314 -17.02 -9.77 -3.82
CA THR A 314 -16.81 -8.77 -4.86
C THR A 314 -15.43 -8.16 -4.71
N GLN A 315 -14.87 -7.67 -5.81
CA GLN A 315 -13.51 -7.10 -5.79
C GLN A 315 -13.31 -6.13 -6.95
N SER A 316 -12.45 -5.14 -6.69
CA SER A 316 -11.95 -4.18 -7.65
C SER A 316 -10.53 -4.52 -8.08
N PHE A 317 -10.26 -4.33 -9.37
CA PHE A 317 -8.99 -4.64 -10.01
C PHE A 317 -8.45 -3.44 -10.78
N SER A 318 -7.15 -3.46 -11.04
CA SER A 318 -6.45 -2.47 -11.85
C SER A 318 -5.37 -3.13 -12.70
N PHE A 319 -5.11 -2.57 -13.88
CA PHE A 319 -4.03 -3.01 -14.74
C PHE A 319 -3.54 -1.88 -15.64
N MET A 320 -2.22 -1.78 -15.81
CA MET A 320 -1.62 -0.94 -16.83
C MET A 320 -0.85 -1.83 -17.81
N PRO A 321 -1.23 -1.87 -19.10
CA PRO A 321 -0.52 -2.67 -20.09
C PRO A 321 0.97 -2.32 -20.19
N ASN A 322 1.29 -1.04 -20.13
CA ASN A 322 2.66 -0.51 -20.22
C ASN A 322 3.14 0.03 -18.86
N ALA A 323 3.01 -0.77 -17.81
CA ALA A 323 3.44 -0.36 -16.47
C ALA A 323 4.95 -0.03 -16.46
N PRO A 324 5.37 1.11 -15.87
CA PRO A 324 6.78 1.53 -15.85
C PRO A 324 7.67 0.60 -15.01
N MET A 325 7.06 -0.22 -14.15
CA MET A 325 7.74 -1.26 -13.39
C MET A 325 6.94 -2.56 -13.44
N PRO A 326 7.60 -3.74 -13.46
CA PRO A 326 6.91 -5.01 -13.43
C PRO A 326 6.18 -5.19 -12.09
N MET A 327 4.85 -5.29 -12.17
CA MET A 327 3.97 -5.48 -11.03
C MET A 327 3.53 -6.94 -10.93
N LYS A 328 3.65 -7.55 -9.74
CA LYS A 328 3.21 -8.93 -9.51
C LYS A 328 1.67 -9.01 -9.46
N PRO A 329 1.03 -9.96 -10.18
CA PRO A 329 -0.41 -10.19 -10.04
C PRO A 329 -0.83 -10.43 -8.60
N GLY A 330 -1.97 -9.86 -8.20
CA GLY A 330 -2.48 -9.94 -6.82
C GLY A 330 -2.00 -8.81 -5.91
N THR A 331 -1.01 -8.01 -6.32
CA THR A 331 -0.50 -6.87 -5.52
C THR A 331 -1.58 -5.81 -5.38
N ASN A 332 -1.69 -5.18 -4.20
CA ASN A 332 -2.58 -4.05 -4.01
C ASN A 332 -1.97 -2.79 -4.64
N TYR A 333 -2.65 -2.23 -5.64
CA TYR A 333 -2.31 -0.99 -6.30
C TYR A 333 -3.49 -0.03 -6.20
N MET A 334 -3.32 1.08 -5.47
CA MET A 334 -4.39 2.07 -5.22
C MET A 334 -5.67 1.46 -4.59
N GLY A 335 -5.51 0.47 -3.71
CA GLY A 335 -6.61 -0.26 -3.09
C GLY A 335 -7.32 -1.23 -4.04
N ARG A 336 -6.75 -1.54 -5.20
CA ARG A 336 -7.29 -2.46 -6.19
C ARG A 336 -6.30 -3.59 -6.42
N VAL A 337 -6.81 -4.78 -6.72
CA VAL A 337 -5.94 -5.92 -7.02
C VAL A 337 -5.34 -5.76 -8.40
N TRP A 338 -4.01 -5.80 -8.49
CA TRP A 338 -3.29 -5.76 -9.75
C TRP A 338 -3.53 -7.04 -10.55
N MET A 339 -4.31 -6.95 -11.62
CA MET A 339 -4.66 -8.09 -12.46
C MET A 339 -5.14 -7.65 -13.84
N GLN A 340 -4.62 -8.28 -14.89
CA GLN A 340 -5.08 -8.09 -16.25
C GLN A 340 -6.60 -8.38 -16.37
N PRO A 341 -7.37 -7.54 -17.08
CA PRO A 341 -8.80 -7.76 -17.27
C PRO A 341 -9.11 -9.12 -17.89
N ILE A 342 -10.03 -9.85 -17.26
CA ILE A 342 -10.59 -11.08 -17.82
C ILE A 342 -11.96 -10.74 -18.41
N GLY A 343 -12.00 -10.55 -19.74
CA GLY A 343 -13.21 -10.12 -20.45
C GLY A 343 -14.26 -11.23 -20.62
N ASP A 344 -13.85 -12.50 -20.56
CA ASP A 344 -14.76 -13.65 -20.60
C ASP A 344 -15.28 -13.99 -19.18
N PRO A 345 -16.59 -13.87 -18.92
CA PRO A 345 -17.15 -14.15 -17.61
C PRO A 345 -16.97 -15.60 -17.16
N ALA A 346 -16.98 -16.58 -18.06
CA ALA A 346 -16.81 -17.99 -17.69
C ALA A 346 -15.39 -18.24 -17.17
N ARG A 347 -14.38 -17.75 -17.89
CA ARG A 347 -12.99 -17.75 -17.42
C ARG A 347 -12.82 -16.98 -16.11
N PHE A 348 -13.54 -15.87 -15.92
CA PHE A 348 -13.49 -15.12 -14.68
C PHE A 348 -14.00 -15.95 -13.48
N VAL A 349 -15.14 -16.64 -13.62
CA VAL A 349 -15.69 -17.51 -12.57
C VAL A 349 -14.70 -18.61 -12.20
N GLN A 350 -14.12 -19.28 -13.20
CA GLN A 350 -13.15 -20.35 -13.00
C GLN A 350 -11.86 -19.89 -12.30
N TRP A 351 -11.47 -18.63 -12.48
CA TRP A 351 -10.30 -18.07 -11.84
C TRP A 351 -10.60 -17.51 -10.43
N PHE A 352 -11.61 -16.65 -10.33
CA PHE A 352 -11.88 -15.90 -9.10
C PHE A 352 -12.74 -16.69 -8.11
N TYR A 353 -13.83 -17.27 -8.59
CA TYR A 353 -14.79 -17.97 -7.72
C TYR A 353 -14.46 -19.43 -7.49
N ALA A 354 -13.46 -20.01 -8.16
CA ALA A 354 -12.98 -21.37 -7.85
C ALA A 354 -12.43 -21.55 -6.42
N GLN A 355 -12.19 -20.45 -5.68
CA GLN A 355 -11.85 -20.49 -4.26
C GLN A 355 -13.10 -20.55 -3.37
N THR A 356 -14.16 -19.83 -3.75
CA THR A 356 -15.43 -19.74 -3.01
C THR A 356 -16.37 -20.90 -3.34
N LEU A 357 -16.35 -21.35 -4.60
CA LEU A 357 -17.17 -22.39 -5.20
C LEU A 357 -16.23 -23.46 -5.78
N PRO A 358 -15.51 -24.22 -4.93
CA PRO A 358 -14.47 -25.14 -5.39
C PRO A 358 -14.99 -26.26 -6.29
N HIS A 359 -16.26 -26.66 -6.15
CA HIS A 359 -16.92 -27.65 -6.99
C HIS A 359 -17.12 -27.17 -8.44
N LEU A 360 -16.96 -25.87 -8.72
CA LEU A 360 -17.04 -25.35 -10.09
C LEU A 360 -15.76 -25.54 -10.91
N ARG A 361 -14.63 -25.89 -10.28
CA ARG A 361 -13.34 -26.10 -10.99
C ARG A 361 -13.44 -27.17 -12.09
N ASP A 362 -14.17 -28.24 -11.79
CA ASP A 362 -14.37 -29.37 -12.69
C ASP A 362 -15.80 -29.42 -13.25
N ALA A 363 -16.58 -28.36 -13.07
CA ALA A 363 -17.96 -28.29 -13.52
C ALA A 363 -18.05 -28.03 -15.04
N LYS A 364 -19.05 -28.64 -15.67
CA LYS A 364 -19.37 -28.43 -17.08
C LYS A 364 -20.12 -27.10 -17.24
N PHE A 365 -19.56 -26.17 -18.01
CA PHE A 365 -20.29 -24.99 -18.45
C PHE A 365 -21.42 -25.38 -19.42
N VAL A 366 -22.64 -24.94 -19.12
CA VAL A 366 -23.84 -25.27 -19.92
C VAL A 366 -24.26 -24.11 -20.81
N ALA A 367 -24.48 -22.93 -20.21
CA ALA A 367 -25.00 -21.77 -20.92
C ALA A 367 -24.65 -20.47 -20.20
N GLY A 368 -24.59 -19.36 -20.95
CA GLY A 368 -24.48 -18.00 -20.45
C GLY A 368 -25.59 -17.12 -21.04
N GLU A 369 -26.24 -16.32 -20.19
CA GLU A 369 -27.26 -15.35 -20.59
C GLU A 369 -26.84 -13.94 -20.16
N GLU A 370 -26.98 -12.96 -21.05
CA GLU A 370 -26.71 -11.55 -20.76
C GLU A 370 -27.97 -10.79 -20.40
N PHE A 371 -27.85 -9.85 -19.45
CA PHE A 371 -28.95 -9.00 -18.97
C PHE A 371 -28.66 -7.53 -19.31
N PRO A 372 -28.83 -7.10 -20.57
CA PRO A 372 -28.43 -5.76 -21.03
C PRO A 372 -29.20 -4.63 -20.35
N ASN A 373 -30.48 -4.84 -20.00
CA ASN A 373 -31.27 -3.84 -19.29
C ASN A 373 -30.77 -3.64 -17.86
N GLN A 374 -30.36 -4.72 -17.18
CA GLN A 374 -29.75 -4.64 -15.86
C GLN A 374 -28.37 -4.00 -15.92
N ALA A 375 -27.57 -4.33 -16.94
CA ALA A 375 -26.29 -3.66 -17.17
C ALA A 375 -26.45 -2.14 -17.39
N LYS A 376 -27.44 -1.71 -18.18
CA LYS A 376 -27.78 -0.29 -18.36
C LYS A 376 -28.22 0.37 -17.05
N PHE A 377 -29.03 -0.31 -16.25
CA PHE A 377 -29.46 0.18 -14.95
C PHE A 377 -28.29 0.35 -13.99
N HIS A 378 -27.41 -0.65 -13.86
CA HIS A 378 -26.21 -0.55 -13.05
C HIS A 378 -25.28 0.56 -13.56
N MET A 379 -25.11 0.70 -14.87
CA MET A 379 -24.31 1.78 -15.48
C MET A 379 -24.85 3.17 -15.10
N ALA A 380 -26.18 3.36 -15.12
CA ALA A 380 -26.80 4.64 -14.76
C ALA A 380 -26.61 5.05 -13.29
N GLN A 381 -26.35 4.07 -12.40
CA GLN A 381 -26.09 4.32 -10.99
C GLN A 381 -24.61 4.58 -10.67
N MET A 382 -23.72 4.40 -11.64
CA MET A 382 -22.29 4.64 -11.43
C MET A 382 -21.93 6.10 -11.64
N THR A 383 -21.22 6.70 -10.69
CA THR A 383 -20.83 8.11 -10.70
C THR A 383 -19.44 8.41 -11.28
N ALA A 384 -18.71 7.41 -11.80
CA ALA A 384 -17.32 7.63 -12.23
C ALA A 384 -17.21 8.15 -13.68
N PRO A 385 -16.32 9.12 -13.95
CA PRO A 385 -16.10 9.66 -15.30
C PRO A 385 -15.42 8.64 -16.24
N GLY A 386 -15.81 8.66 -17.52
CA GLY A 386 -15.25 7.83 -18.60
C GLY A 386 -16.23 6.81 -19.20
N LYS A 387 -16.00 6.39 -20.45
CA LYS A 387 -16.79 5.30 -21.06
C LYS A 387 -16.50 4.00 -20.30
N LYS A 388 -17.55 3.38 -19.77
CA LYS A 388 -17.47 2.08 -19.08
C LYS A 388 -18.15 1.00 -19.90
N HIS A 389 -17.54 -0.18 -19.93
CA HIS A 389 -18.26 -1.40 -20.32
C HIS A 389 -18.85 -2.01 -19.05
N VAL A 390 -20.14 -2.34 -19.09
CA VAL A 390 -20.84 -3.03 -18.01
C VAL A 390 -21.53 -4.23 -18.62
N ARG A 391 -21.25 -5.43 -18.09
CA ARG A 391 -21.87 -6.68 -18.53
C ARG A 391 -22.44 -7.39 -17.32
N THR A 392 -23.75 -7.64 -17.32
CA THR A 392 -24.41 -8.46 -16.32
C THR A 392 -24.77 -9.78 -16.95
N VAL A 393 -24.35 -10.88 -16.33
CA VAL A 393 -24.51 -12.22 -16.89
C VAL A 393 -24.98 -13.22 -15.84
N ARG A 394 -25.70 -14.24 -16.30
CA ARG A 394 -25.95 -15.50 -15.59
C ARG A 394 -25.23 -16.61 -16.32
N MET A 395 -24.48 -17.44 -15.61
CA MET A 395 -23.83 -18.63 -16.15
C MET A 395 -24.33 -19.87 -15.43
N ARG A 396 -24.77 -20.87 -16.19
CA ARG A 396 -25.21 -22.16 -15.66
C ARG A 396 -24.11 -23.19 -15.77
N TYR A 397 -23.84 -23.86 -14.66
CA TYR A 397 -22.87 -24.95 -14.54
C TYR A 397 -23.56 -26.23 -14.09
N GLU A 398 -23.09 -27.37 -14.61
CA GLU A 398 -23.50 -28.71 -14.20
C GLU A 398 -22.33 -29.43 -13.53
N PHE A 399 -22.56 -30.09 -12.40
CA PHE A 399 -21.55 -30.90 -11.70
C PHE A 399 -22.20 -32.05 -10.95
N LYS A 400 -21.39 -33.01 -10.51
CA LYS A 400 -21.83 -34.09 -9.63
C LYS A 400 -21.63 -33.66 -8.18
N ALA A 401 -22.69 -33.71 -7.38
CA ALA A 401 -22.58 -33.51 -5.95
C ALA A 401 -21.83 -34.68 -5.28
N ARG A 402 -21.50 -34.53 -4.00
CA ARG A 402 -20.75 -35.56 -3.24
C ARG A 402 -21.48 -36.90 -3.14
N ASP A 403 -22.80 -36.88 -3.24
CA ASP A 403 -23.68 -38.05 -3.28
C ASP A 403 -23.83 -38.64 -4.70
N GLY A 404 -23.14 -38.08 -5.70
CA GLY A 404 -23.18 -38.52 -7.09
C GLY A 404 -24.37 -37.97 -7.90
N GLN A 405 -25.32 -37.26 -7.27
CA GLN A 405 -26.48 -36.72 -7.96
C GLN A 405 -26.08 -35.57 -8.92
N PRO A 406 -26.78 -35.40 -10.06
CA PRO A 406 -26.54 -34.29 -10.96
C PRO A 406 -27.10 -33.00 -10.37
N TRP A 407 -26.25 -31.98 -10.28
CA TRP A 407 -26.56 -30.68 -9.72
C TRP A 407 -26.29 -29.57 -10.73
N GLU A 408 -27.03 -28.48 -10.58
CA GLU A 408 -26.87 -27.26 -11.36
C GLU A 408 -26.62 -26.06 -10.44
N GLU A 409 -25.83 -25.11 -10.92
CA GLU A 409 -25.61 -23.83 -10.26
C GLU A 409 -25.58 -22.68 -11.24
N ASP A 410 -26.44 -21.68 -10.99
CA ASP A 410 -26.45 -20.41 -11.69
C ASP A 410 -25.59 -19.41 -10.93
N VAL A 411 -24.54 -18.90 -11.58
CA VAL A 411 -23.69 -17.81 -11.08
C VAL A 411 -24.07 -16.52 -11.78
N PHE A 412 -24.55 -15.55 -11.01
CA PHE A 412 -24.88 -14.20 -11.46
C PHE A 412 -23.77 -13.25 -11.06
N LEU A 413 -23.33 -12.40 -11.97
CA LEU A 413 -22.36 -11.34 -11.67
C LEU A 413 -22.47 -10.17 -12.65
N THR A 414 -21.98 -9.01 -12.24
CA THR A 414 -21.73 -7.89 -13.13
C THR A 414 -20.23 -7.58 -13.19
N LEU A 415 -19.67 -7.55 -14.40
CA LEU A 415 -18.33 -7.06 -14.67
C LEU A 415 -18.38 -5.63 -15.20
N THR A 416 -17.48 -4.78 -14.70
CA THR A 416 -17.23 -3.43 -15.24
C THR A 416 -15.82 -3.35 -15.79
N SER A 417 -15.59 -2.45 -16.75
CA SER A 417 -14.25 -1.95 -17.07
C SER A 417 -14.28 -0.52 -17.59
N THR A 418 -13.21 0.23 -17.37
CA THR A 418 -13.01 1.57 -17.94
C THR A 418 -12.29 1.51 -19.28
N ASN A 419 -12.63 2.41 -20.20
CA ASN A 419 -11.98 2.50 -21.51
C ASN A 419 -10.74 3.40 -21.51
N ASN A 420 -9.92 3.32 -20.48
CA ASN A 420 -8.64 4.02 -20.42
C ASN A 420 -7.52 3.05 -20.82
N PRO A 421 -6.82 3.28 -21.94
CA PRO A 421 -5.77 2.36 -22.43
C PRO A 421 -4.53 2.34 -21.54
N ASP A 422 -4.25 3.41 -20.80
CA ASP A 422 -3.05 3.53 -19.96
C ASP A 422 -3.24 2.91 -18.57
N LEU A 423 -4.47 2.97 -18.05
CA LEU A 423 -4.83 2.43 -16.73
C LEU A 423 -6.27 1.93 -16.76
N VAL A 424 -6.41 0.60 -16.84
CA VAL A 424 -7.71 -0.06 -16.84
C VAL A 424 -8.12 -0.37 -15.41
N PHE A 425 -9.24 0.21 -14.97
CA PHE A 425 -9.96 -0.26 -13.81
C PHE A 425 -11.10 -1.17 -14.23
N TRP A 426 -11.23 -2.29 -13.53
CA TRP A 426 -12.31 -3.24 -13.77
C TRP A 426 -12.75 -3.86 -12.45
N ASP A 427 -14.00 -4.28 -12.36
CA ASP A 427 -14.59 -4.73 -11.09
C ASP A 427 -15.53 -5.91 -11.33
N VAL A 428 -15.67 -6.77 -10.33
CA VAL A 428 -16.85 -7.63 -10.18
C VAL A 428 -17.71 -7.07 -9.05
N PHE A 429 -18.99 -6.84 -9.30
CA PHE A 429 -19.95 -6.42 -8.29
C PHE A 429 -21.31 -7.10 -8.54
N ALA A 430 -22.19 -7.05 -7.53
CA ALA A 430 -23.50 -7.70 -7.56
C ALA A 430 -23.44 -9.21 -7.93
N ALA A 431 -22.60 -9.96 -7.22
CA ALA A 431 -22.38 -11.38 -7.48
C ALA A 431 -23.10 -12.28 -6.46
N HIS A 432 -23.79 -13.29 -6.96
CA HIS A 432 -24.43 -14.32 -6.15
C HIS A 432 -24.56 -15.63 -6.96
N SER A 433 -24.72 -16.75 -6.27
CA SER A 433 -25.06 -18.03 -6.91
C SER A 433 -26.30 -18.67 -6.30
N VAL A 434 -26.99 -19.45 -7.13
CA VAL A 434 -28.13 -20.28 -6.73
C VAL A 434 -27.86 -21.69 -7.22
N ARG A 435 -27.95 -22.66 -6.31
CA ARG A 435 -27.60 -24.05 -6.56
C ARG A 435 -28.72 -24.97 -6.11
N GLY A 436 -28.95 -26.04 -6.88
CA GLY A 436 -29.89 -27.11 -6.53
C GLY A 436 -29.72 -28.35 -7.39
N PRO A 437 -30.52 -29.40 -7.14
CA PRO A 437 -30.62 -30.56 -8.02
C PRO A 437 -30.93 -30.15 -9.47
N LYS A 438 -30.40 -30.89 -10.44
CA LYS A 438 -30.61 -30.60 -11.86
C LYS A 438 -32.10 -30.45 -12.20
N GLY A 439 -32.47 -29.37 -12.89
CA GLY A 439 -33.85 -29.05 -13.27
C GLY A 439 -34.70 -28.36 -12.20
N SER A 440 -34.17 -28.10 -11.00
CA SER A 440 -34.92 -27.43 -9.91
C SER A 440 -34.79 -25.90 -9.90
N LEU A 441 -33.75 -25.34 -10.53
CA LEU A 441 -33.40 -23.91 -10.40
C LEU A 441 -34.48 -22.96 -10.93
N ASP A 442 -35.11 -23.29 -12.07
CA ASP A 442 -36.07 -22.40 -12.72
C ASP A 442 -37.37 -22.24 -11.90
N GLN A 443 -37.72 -23.24 -11.10
CA GLN A 443 -38.87 -23.20 -10.19
C GLN A 443 -38.61 -22.31 -8.96
N PHE A 444 -37.34 -22.04 -8.65
CA PHE A 444 -36.93 -21.26 -7.48
C PHE A 444 -36.82 -19.75 -7.75
N GLY A 445 -37.02 -19.32 -9.00
CA GLY A 445 -36.81 -17.92 -9.40
C GLY A 445 -37.63 -16.90 -8.60
N SER A 446 -38.83 -17.25 -8.14
CA SER A 446 -39.67 -16.38 -7.31
C SER A 446 -39.09 -16.19 -5.90
N VAL A 447 -38.56 -17.26 -5.29
CA VAL A 447 -37.91 -17.22 -3.98
C VAL A 447 -36.60 -16.47 -4.06
N THR A 448 -35.73 -16.78 -5.03
CA THR A 448 -34.48 -16.03 -5.26
C THR A 448 -34.74 -14.53 -5.36
N ARG A 449 -35.74 -14.14 -6.16
CA ARG A 449 -36.10 -12.73 -6.34
C ARG A 449 -36.62 -12.10 -5.05
N ALA A 450 -37.47 -12.80 -4.30
CA ALA A 450 -37.98 -12.31 -3.01
C ALA A 450 -36.84 -12.07 -2.02
N VAL A 451 -35.90 -13.02 -1.88
CA VAL A 451 -34.74 -12.89 -1.00
C VAL A 451 -33.85 -11.73 -1.45
N LEU A 452 -33.45 -11.69 -2.73
CA LEU A 452 -32.60 -10.61 -3.28
C LEU A 452 -33.20 -9.22 -3.06
N ASN A 453 -34.48 -9.04 -3.38
CA ASN A 453 -35.15 -7.74 -3.27
C ASN A 453 -35.41 -7.32 -1.82
N SER A 454 -35.44 -8.28 -0.89
CA SER A 454 -35.62 -8.02 0.53
C SER A 454 -34.34 -7.68 1.27
N THR A 455 -33.18 -8.00 0.68
CA THR A 455 -31.89 -7.78 1.32
C THR A 455 -31.63 -6.27 1.36
N GLN A 456 -31.49 -5.72 2.57
CA GLN A 456 -31.29 -4.29 2.79
C GLN A 456 -30.24 -4.06 3.86
N PHE A 457 -29.34 -3.12 3.63
CA PHE A 457 -28.42 -2.64 4.66
C PHE A 457 -29.12 -1.60 5.53
N THR A 458 -28.87 -1.62 6.83
CA THR A 458 -29.48 -0.65 7.75
C THR A 458 -28.83 0.73 7.56
N PRO A 459 -29.59 1.84 7.69
CA PRO A 459 -29.03 3.19 7.57
C PRO A 459 -27.85 3.46 8.51
N GLU A 460 -27.87 2.89 9.71
CA GLU A 460 -26.81 3.04 10.72
C GLU A 460 -25.51 2.38 10.24
N TRP A 461 -25.59 1.13 9.76
CA TRP A 461 -24.42 0.45 9.22
C TRP A 461 -23.89 1.12 7.95
N LEU A 462 -24.78 1.69 7.13
CA LEU A 462 -24.38 2.50 5.97
C LEU A 462 -23.58 3.74 6.34
N ALA A 463 -23.97 4.42 7.42
CA ALA A 463 -23.20 5.55 7.92
C ALA A 463 -21.80 5.11 8.37
N ALA A 464 -21.69 4.04 9.16
CA ALA A 464 -20.41 3.48 9.59
C ALA A 464 -19.53 3.07 8.41
N HIS A 465 -20.10 2.36 7.43
CA HIS A 465 -19.39 1.97 6.21
C HIS A 465 -18.89 3.17 5.40
N ASN A 466 -19.67 4.24 5.32
CA ASN A 466 -19.24 5.47 4.64
C ASN A 466 -18.05 6.14 5.33
N VAL A 467 -17.97 6.09 6.67
CA VAL A 467 -16.80 6.60 7.40
C VAL A 467 -15.54 5.81 7.02
N VAL A 468 -15.60 4.47 7.04
CA VAL A 468 -14.46 3.62 6.63
C VAL A 468 -14.02 3.94 5.20
N LYS A 469 -14.98 4.11 4.30
CA LYS A 469 -14.72 4.47 2.90
C LYS A 469 -14.06 5.84 2.74
N GLN A 470 -14.47 6.82 3.55
CA GLN A 470 -13.85 8.15 3.57
C GLN A 470 -12.40 8.08 4.05
N LEU A 471 -12.13 7.33 5.12
CA LEU A 471 -10.77 7.12 5.63
C LEU A 471 -9.87 6.47 4.58
N PHE A 472 -10.35 5.42 3.90
CA PHE A 472 -9.64 4.79 2.79
C PHE A 472 -9.32 5.80 1.66
N THR A 473 -10.33 6.59 1.25
CA THR A 473 -10.16 7.59 0.19
C THR A 473 -9.16 8.68 0.57
N GLN A 474 -9.17 9.11 1.83
CA GLN A 474 -8.22 10.08 2.36
C GLN A 474 -6.80 9.52 2.37
N GLY A 475 -6.63 8.26 2.79
CA GLY A 475 -5.35 7.54 2.75
C GLY A 475 -4.79 7.44 1.33
N LEU A 476 -5.62 7.07 0.35
CA LEU A 476 -5.21 7.04 -1.06
C LEU A 476 -4.75 8.41 -1.57
N LYS A 477 -5.53 9.47 -1.29
CA LYS A 477 -5.17 10.84 -1.70
C LYS A 477 -3.84 11.28 -1.08
N GLN A 478 -3.56 10.89 0.16
CA GLN A 478 -2.29 11.17 0.81
C GLN A 478 -1.14 10.45 0.11
N MET A 479 -1.29 9.15 -0.14
CA MET A 479 -0.28 8.35 -0.83
C MET A 479 0.09 8.92 -2.21
N MET A 480 -0.89 9.42 -2.96
CA MET A 480 -0.66 10.09 -4.25
C MET A 480 0.13 11.38 -4.09
N ARG A 481 -0.20 12.22 -3.10
CA ARG A 481 0.56 13.44 -2.79
C ARG A 481 2.01 13.10 -2.43
N ASP A 482 2.20 12.11 -1.57
CA ASP A 482 3.53 11.68 -1.13
C ASP A 482 4.37 11.13 -2.29
N SER A 483 3.74 10.40 -3.22
CA SER A 483 4.40 9.89 -4.43
C SER A 483 4.87 11.00 -5.37
N VAL A 484 4.10 12.08 -5.51
CA VAL A 484 4.51 13.27 -6.28
C VAL A 484 5.71 13.94 -5.63
N VAL A 485 5.68 14.13 -4.31
CA VAL A 485 6.79 14.72 -3.54
C VAL A 485 8.04 13.83 -3.64
N MET A 486 7.88 12.49 -3.56
CA MET A 486 8.98 11.54 -3.74
C MET A 486 9.59 11.66 -5.15
N GLY A 487 8.75 11.77 -6.19
CA GLY A 487 9.20 11.97 -7.57
C GLY A 487 10.04 13.24 -7.73
N GLN A 488 9.61 14.35 -7.11
CA GLN A 488 10.35 15.61 -7.09
C GLN A 488 11.71 15.45 -6.39
N LYS A 489 11.73 14.85 -5.20
CA LYS A 489 12.99 14.59 -4.46
C LYS A 489 13.96 13.69 -5.23
N LEU A 490 13.46 12.67 -5.94
CA LEU A 490 14.29 11.81 -6.78
C LEU A 490 14.88 12.57 -7.98
N ALA A 491 14.12 13.50 -8.57
CA ALA A 491 14.63 14.36 -9.64
C ALA A 491 15.73 15.29 -9.13
N GLU A 492 15.54 15.92 -7.98
CA GLU A 492 16.55 16.75 -7.31
C GLU A 492 17.81 15.94 -6.99
N TYR A 493 17.65 14.71 -6.49
CA TYR A 493 18.77 13.82 -6.18
C TYR A 493 19.57 13.43 -7.42
N ARG A 494 18.90 13.16 -8.55
CA ARG A 494 19.55 12.87 -9.84
C ARG A 494 20.38 14.05 -10.34
N GLU A 495 19.86 15.27 -10.22
CA GLU A 495 20.61 16.48 -10.58
C GLU A 495 21.84 16.67 -9.68
N HIS A 496 21.68 16.44 -8.38
CA HIS A 496 22.78 16.53 -7.40
C HIS A 496 23.89 15.50 -7.68
N ILE A 497 23.53 14.25 -7.98
CA ILE A 497 24.50 13.22 -8.40
C ILE A 497 25.22 13.62 -9.69
N SER A 498 24.52 14.24 -10.64
CA SER A 498 25.14 14.72 -11.88
C SER A 498 26.21 15.78 -11.60
N LYS A 499 25.90 16.77 -10.76
CA LYS A 499 26.82 17.84 -10.36
C LYS A 499 28.02 17.30 -9.58
N MET A 500 27.79 16.39 -8.64
CA MET A 500 28.85 15.76 -7.85
C MET A 500 29.80 14.95 -8.73
N ARG A 501 29.29 14.20 -9.71
CA ARG A 501 30.14 13.46 -10.67
C ARG A 501 31.02 14.39 -11.49
N GLN A 502 30.50 15.55 -11.89
CA GLN A 502 31.27 16.54 -12.60
C GLN A 502 32.38 17.14 -11.74
N GLN A 503 32.10 17.46 -10.47
CA GLN A 503 33.11 17.94 -9.53
C GLN A 503 34.21 16.91 -9.26
N ILE A 504 33.86 15.63 -9.05
CA ILE A 504 34.85 14.56 -8.87
C ILE A 504 35.76 14.42 -10.10
N TYR A 505 35.20 14.61 -11.30
CA TYR A 505 35.97 14.59 -12.54
C TYR A 505 36.96 15.77 -12.63
N GLU A 506 36.50 16.98 -12.33
CA GLU A 506 37.32 18.19 -12.28
C GLU A 506 38.44 18.10 -11.23
N ASP A 507 38.14 17.57 -10.03
CA ASP A 507 39.12 17.37 -8.96
C ASP A 507 40.19 16.34 -9.33
N ARG A 508 39.80 15.28 -10.06
CA ARG A 508 40.74 14.27 -10.54
C ARG A 508 41.71 14.85 -11.57
N ILE A 509 41.24 15.72 -12.47
CA ILE A 509 42.11 16.45 -13.41
C ILE A 509 43.09 17.33 -12.64
N ARG A 510 42.61 18.15 -11.69
CA ARG A 510 43.48 19.02 -10.88
C ARG A 510 44.54 18.24 -10.08
N SER A 511 44.18 17.07 -9.55
CA SER A 511 45.12 16.20 -8.82
C SER A 511 46.17 15.55 -9.73
N MET A 512 45.77 15.14 -10.95
CA MET A 512 46.69 14.56 -11.93
C MET A 512 47.68 15.59 -12.45
N ASP A 513 47.25 16.83 -12.69
CA ASP A 513 48.13 17.93 -13.12
C ASP A 513 49.19 18.26 -12.06
N ALA A 514 48.79 18.41 -10.79
CA ALA A 514 49.71 18.68 -9.69
C ALA A 514 50.73 17.54 -9.49
N ARG A 515 50.31 16.28 -9.66
CA ARG A 515 51.23 15.13 -9.61
C ARG A 515 52.17 15.08 -10.82
N ASN A 516 51.68 15.42 -12.01
CA ASN A 516 52.52 15.45 -13.21
C ASN A 516 53.59 16.55 -13.15
N GLU A 517 53.29 17.70 -12.54
CA GLU A 517 54.25 18.77 -12.31
C GLU A 517 55.33 18.33 -11.30
N ALA A 518 54.93 17.78 -10.16
CA ALA A 518 55.87 17.23 -9.17
C ALA A 518 56.71 16.05 -9.70
N PHE A 519 56.13 15.19 -10.55
CA PHE A 519 56.84 14.05 -11.15
C PHE A 519 57.88 14.48 -12.19
N ARG A 520 57.70 15.64 -12.86
CA ARG A 520 58.67 16.20 -13.82
C ARG A 520 59.89 16.84 -13.13
N GLU A 521 59.71 17.47 -11.98
CA GLU A 521 60.84 18.06 -11.21
C GLU A 521 61.75 16.98 -10.61
N VAL A 522 61.16 15.90 -10.07
CA VAL A 522 61.92 14.85 -9.35
C VAL A 522 62.74 13.96 -10.29
N LEU A 523 62.24 13.62 -11.48
CA LEU A 523 62.97 12.77 -12.43
C LEU A 523 63.80 13.56 -13.45
N GLY A 524 63.49 14.84 -13.68
CA GLY A 524 64.15 15.67 -14.68
C GLY A 524 65.40 16.43 -14.20
N GLY A 525 65.68 16.44 -12.89
CA GLY A 525 66.82 17.19 -12.33
C GLY A 525 66.72 18.71 -12.54
N VAL A 526 65.50 19.23 -12.73
CA VAL A 526 65.20 20.64 -12.98
C VAL A 526 64.25 21.18 -11.92
N GLU A 527 64.41 22.44 -11.56
CA GLU A 527 63.58 23.20 -10.63
C GLU A 527 62.90 24.36 -11.37
N ASN A 528 61.73 24.78 -10.90
CA ASN A 528 60.94 25.84 -11.52
C ASN A 528 61.26 27.22 -10.93
N TYR A 529 61.56 28.21 -11.80
CA TYR A 529 61.96 29.57 -11.43
C TYR A 529 61.05 30.63 -12.06
N LYS A 530 60.82 31.72 -11.32
CA LYS A 530 60.09 32.89 -11.80
C LYS A 530 61.04 33.84 -12.51
N ASP A 531 60.97 33.88 -13.84
CA ASP A 531 61.70 34.83 -14.66
C ASP A 531 61.01 36.22 -14.60
N PRO A 532 61.69 37.30 -14.17
CA PRO A 532 61.10 38.64 -14.12
C PRO A 532 60.98 39.31 -15.50
N PHE A 533 61.62 38.77 -16.54
CA PHE A 533 61.57 39.28 -17.91
C PHE A 533 60.59 38.50 -18.80
N GLN A 534 60.12 37.33 -18.35
CA GLN A 534 59.15 36.51 -19.08
C GLN A 534 57.88 36.30 -18.24
N HIS A 535 56.72 36.21 -18.89
CA HIS A 535 55.46 36.00 -18.16
C HIS A 535 55.23 34.54 -17.72
N GLN A 536 56.02 33.59 -18.22
CA GLN A 536 55.89 32.16 -17.90
C GLN A 536 57.05 31.69 -17.03
N PRO A 537 56.81 30.78 -16.07
CA PRO A 537 57.88 30.14 -15.31
C PRO A 537 58.84 29.36 -16.22
N VAL A 538 60.11 29.28 -15.83
CA VAL A 538 61.16 28.54 -16.57
C VAL A 538 61.71 27.41 -15.72
N TYR A 539 61.92 26.25 -16.34
CA TYR A 539 62.55 25.10 -15.70
C TYR A 539 64.07 25.14 -15.93
N LEU A 540 64.85 25.18 -14.86
CA LEU A 540 66.30 25.25 -14.91
C LEU A 540 66.93 24.11 -14.11
N PRO A 541 68.12 23.61 -14.51
CA PRO A 541 68.82 22.56 -13.77
C PRO A 541 68.97 22.85 -12.27
N ALA A 542 68.69 21.85 -11.45
CA ALA A 542 68.86 21.90 -10.00
C ALA A 542 70.36 21.80 -9.61
N GLY A 543 70.73 22.29 -8.43
CA GLY A 543 72.06 22.09 -7.84
C GLY A 543 73.01 23.30 -7.87
N TYR A 544 72.59 24.41 -8.49
CA TYR A 544 73.32 25.68 -8.43
C TYR A 544 72.85 26.51 -7.24
N LYS A 545 73.67 27.46 -6.79
CA LYS A 545 73.37 28.31 -5.62
C LYS A 545 72.78 29.67 -6.01
N GLU A 546 73.10 30.14 -7.20
CA GLU A 546 72.68 31.45 -7.71
C GLU A 546 72.11 31.28 -9.13
N TYR A 547 70.94 31.88 -9.35
CA TYR A 547 70.20 31.84 -10.63
C TYR A 547 69.88 33.26 -11.07
N TRP A 548 70.22 33.61 -12.31
CA TRP A 548 70.02 34.95 -12.87
C TRP A 548 69.46 34.87 -14.28
N ALA A 549 68.64 35.85 -14.66
CA ALA A 549 68.11 36.02 -16.01
C ALA A 549 68.36 37.44 -16.52
N ASN A 550 68.34 37.64 -17.83
CA ASN A 550 68.38 38.96 -18.45
C ASN A 550 67.23 39.18 -19.44
N SER A 551 67.09 40.41 -19.93
CA SER A 551 66.02 40.80 -20.87
C SER A 551 66.14 40.17 -22.27
N LYS A 552 67.26 39.52 -22.59
CA LYS A 552 67.48 38.79 -23.85
C LYS A 552 67.08 37.32 -23.75
N GLY A 553 66.63 36.85 -22.58
CA GLY A 553 66.24 35.46 -22.35
C GLY A 553 67.42 34.52 -22.06
N GLU A 554 68.56 35.06 -21.65
CA GLU A 554 69.73 34.28 -21.24
C GLU A 554 69.70 34.01 -19.73
N TYR A 555 70.23 32.85 -19.30
CA TYR A 555 70.29 32.43 -17.89
C TYR A 555 71.72 32.16 -17.44
N VAL A 556 72.04 32.59 -16.22
CA VAL A 556 73.32 32.29 -15.57
C VAL A 556 73.07 31.50 -14.30
N LEU A 557 73.68 30.32 -14.23
CA LEU A 557 73.65 29.40 -13.10
C LEU A 557 75.04 29.35 -12.49
N SER A 558 75.17 29.59 -11.18
CA SER A 558 76.46 29.57 -10.51
C SER A 558 76.43 28.74 -9.23
N GLU A 559 77.46 27.93 -9.03
CA GLU A 559 77.69 27.15 -7.81
C GLU A 559 78.32 28.00 -6.69
N GLN A 560 78.80 29.20 -7.02
CA GLN A 560 79.44 30.12 -6.08
C GLN A 560 78.38 30.97 -5.38
N THR A 561 78.32 30.86 -4.05
CA THR A 561 77.44 31.68 -3.22
C THR A 561 77.80 33.15 -3.34
N GLY A 562 76.82 34.01 -3.60
CA GLY A 562 77.03 35.46 -3.74
C GLY A 562 77.58 35.90 -5.10
N TYR A 563 77.65 35.00 -6.09
CA TYR A 563 78.00 35.36 -7.46
C TYR A 563 77.00 36.39 -8.04
N ASN A 564 77.52 37.52 -8.51
CA ASN A 564 76.74 38.58 -9.11
C ASN A 564 77.25 38.87 -10.55
N PRO A 565 76.50 38.45 -11.59
CA PRO A 565 76.91 38.64 -12.98
C PRO A 565 76.87 40.11 -13.42
N ASN A 566 76.36 41.04 -12.61
CA ASN A 566 76.40 42.47 -12.93
C ASN A 566 77.78 43.12 -12.71
N VAL A 567 78.72 42.43 -12.05
CA VAL A 567 80.08 42.95 -11.83
C VAL A 567 80.89 42.81 -13.13
N GLY A 568 80.99 43.89 -13.90
CA GLY A 568 81.72 43.94 -15.17
C GLY A 568 80.90 43.59 -16.42
N ALA A 569 79.57 43.44 -16.29
CA ALA A 569 78.70 43.15 -17.44
C ALA A 569 78.13 44.41 -18.10
N THR A 570 77.86 44.32 -19.40
CA THR A 570 77.20 45.35 -20.22
C THR A 570 75.68 45.17 -20.33
N THR A 571 75.13 44.11 -19.71
CA THR A 571 73.70 43.76 -19.73
C THR A 571 73.19 43.60 -18.30
N GLU A 572 71.95 44.04 -18.01
CA GLU A 572 71.32 43.94 -16.70
C GLU A 572 70.87 42.50 -16.41
N TRP A 573 71.34 41.95 -15.30
CA TRP A 573 70.94 40.63 -14.79
C TRP A 573 70.12 40.78 -13.51
N ARG A 574 68.98 40.08 -13.44
CA ARG A 574 68.15 39.99 -12.22
C ARG A 574 68.17 38.59 -11.67
N LYS A 575 68.31 38.51 -10.34
CA LYS A 575 68.24 37.23 -9.62
C LYS A 575 66.81 36.71 -9.74
N ILE A 576 66.68 35.43 -10.06
CA ILE A 576 65.39 34.77 -10.23
C ILE A 576 65.11 33.88 -9.02
N GLU A 577 63.85 33.87 -8.58
CA GLU A 577 63.43 33.16 -7.38
C GLU A 577 62.79 31.83 -7.76
N ARG A 578 63.12 30.79 -6.99
CA ARG A 578 62.50 29.48 -7.14
C ARG A 578 61.03 29.57 -6.73
N ILE A 579 60.17 28.97 -7.53
CA ILE A 579 58.76 28.78 -7.19
C ILE A 579 58.66 27.50 -6.36
N ASP A 580 58.21 27.61 -5.11
CA ASP A 580 57.96 26.46 -4.26
C ASP A 580 56.61 25.81 -4.63
N PRO A 581 56.59 24.56 -5.14
CA PRO A 581 55.36 23.90 -5.55
C PRO A 581 54.39 23.60 -4.39
N MET A 582 54.86 23.64 -3.13
CA MET A 582 54.06 23.36 -1.93
C MET A 582 53.54 24.62 -1.20
N ARG A 583 54.02 25.81 -1.58
CA ARG A 583 53.50 27.10 -1.09
C ARG A 583 52.63 27.73 -2.18
N ARG A 584 51.37 27.28 -2.29
CA ARG A 584 50.32 28.01 -3.01
C ARG A 584 49.12 28.26 -2.11
#